data_AF-A0A0F8YNU4-F1
#
_entry.id   AF-A0A0F8YNU4-F1
#
_cell.length_a   1.000
_cell.length_b   1.000
_cell.length_c   1.000
_cell.angle_alpha   90.00
_cell.angle_beta   90.00
_cell.angle_gamma   90.00
#
_symmetry.space_group_name_H-M   'P 1'
#
loop_
_entity.id
_entity.type
_entity.pdbx_description
1 polymer ?
#
loop_
_entity_poly.entity_id
_entity_poly.type
_entity_poly.pdbx_seq_one_letter_code
_entity_poly.pdbx_strand_id
1 'polypeptide(L)' 'KALLDWKVDHDKTCPYYDDGTKDVSPQGAIGGRTTYSFTPTGIGVAVSVSCACGVKKNITDYESW' A
#
# COMPACT_ATOMS: atom_id res chain seq x y z
N LYS A 1 -7.71 -0.41 10.27
CA LYS A 1 -6.58 0.37 10.83
C LYS A 1 -5.24 0.01 10.18
N ALA A 2 -4.95 -1.29 10.00
CA ALA A 2 -3.72 -1.81 9.42
C ALA A 2 -3.22 -1.16 8.11
N LEU A 3 -4.11 -0.74 7.20
CA LEU A 3 -3.71 -0.06 5.96
C LEU A 3 -3.10 1.33 6.21
N LEU A 4 -3.69 2.12 7.11
CA LEU A 4 -3.22 3.46 7.44
C LEU A 4 -1.86 3.36 8.14
N ASP A 5 -1.75 2.45 9.09
CA ASP A 5 -0.51 2.19 9.81
C ASP A 5 0.61 1.74 8.86
N TRP A 6 0.30 0.83 7.93
CA TRP A 6 1.25 0.41 6.90
C TRP A 6 1.67 1.56 5.99
N LYS A 7 0.75 2.41 5.54
CA LYS A 7 1.08 3.57 4.68
C LYS A 7 2.02 4.53 5.39
N VAL A 8 1.70 4.93 6.62
CA VAL A 8 2.51 5.87 7.40
C VAL A 8 3.93 5.33 7.61
N ASP A 9 4.07 4.03 7.87
CA ASP A 9 5.38 3.44 8.07
C ASP A 9 6.15 3.26 6.75
N HIS A 10 5.47 2.79 5.71
CA HIS A 10 6.07 2.57 4.40
C HIS A 10 6.56 3.86 3.76
N ASP A 11 5.86 4.97 3.96
CA ASP A 11 6.19 6.27 3.38
C ASP A 11 7.53 6.83 3.85
N LYS A 12 7.98 6.47 5.04
CA LYS A 12 9.30 6.86 5.58
C LYS A 12 10.48 6.29 4.78
N THR A 13 10.28 5.17 4.10
CA THR A 13 11.36 4.42 3.41
C THR A 13 11.12 4.25 1.92
N CYS A 14 9.95 4.64 1.41
CA CYS A 14 9.57 4.41 0.04
C CYS A 14 10.29 5.40 -0.91
N PRO A 15 11.05 4.92 -1.91
CA PRO A 15 11.73 5.81 -2.87
C PRO A 15 10.74 6.60 -3.73
N TYR A 16 9.50 6.10 -3.87
CA TYR A 16 8.42 6.78 -4.60
C TYR A 16 7.50 7.60 -3.70
N TYR A 17 7.79 7.73 -2.40
CA TYR A 17 7.08 8.70 -1.56
C TYR A 17 7.58 10.10 -1.89
N ASP A 18 6.68 11.06 -2.09
CA ASP A 18 7.05 12.44 -2.35
C ASP A 18 6.59 13.30 -1.18
N ASP A 19 7.56 13.83 -0.44
CA ASP A 19 7.33 14.77 0.65
C ASP A 19 7.34 16.24 0.18
N GLY A 20 7.40 16.47 -1.14
CA GLY A 20 7.47 17.80 -1.74
C GLY A 20 8.88 18.38 -1.80
N THR A 21 9.90 17.62 -1.39
CA THR A 21 11.31 18.04 -1.47
C THR A 21 12.03 17.52 -2.70
N LYS A 22 11.39 16.65 -3.51
CA LYS A 22 11.99 16.03 -4.68
C LYS A 22 11.87 16.93 -5.91
N ASP A 23 12.97 17.03 -6.68
CA ASP A 23 13.01 17.78 -7.95
C ASP A 23 12.01 17.26 -8.99
N VAL A 24 11.70 15.96 -8.94
CA VAL A 24 10.70 15.30 -9.77
C VAL A 24 9.82 14.42 -8.90
N SER A 25 8.51 14.60 -9.03
CA SER A 25 7.57 13.74 -8.31
C SER A 25 7.62 12.32 -8.89
N PRO A 26 7.86 11.29 -8.06
CA PRO A 26 7.76 9.89 -8.49
C PRO A 26 6.32 9.44 -8.80
N GLN A 27 5.34 10.34 -8.68
CA GLN A 27 3.94 10.06 -8.96
C GLN A 27 3.73 9.86 -10.46
N GLY A 28 3.29 8.66 -10.85
CA GLY A 28 2.88 8.41 -12.24
C GLY A 28 1.68 9.27 -12.65
N ALA A 29 1.27 9.21 -13.92
CA ALA A 29 0.26 10.07 -14.55
C ALA A 29 -1.12 10.15 -13.84
N ILE A 30 -1.40 9.27 -12.87
CA ILE A 30 -2.67 9.20 -12.12
C ILE A 30 -2.41 9.22 -10.58
N GLY A 31 -1.22 9.59 -10.11
CA GLY A 31 -0.90 9.66 -8.67
C GLY A 31 -0.97 8.32 -7.93
N GLY A 32 -1.18 7.21 -8.64
CA GLY A 32 -1.37 5.87 -8.08
C GLY A 32 -0.06 5.12 -7.96
N ARG A 33 0.52 5.06 -6.75
CA ARG A 33 1.65 4.17 -6.43
C ARG A 33 1.25 2.91 -5.67
N THR A 34 0.00 2.83 -5.21
CA THR A 34 -0.50 1.74 -4.37
C THR A 34 -1.54 0.94 -5.13
N THR A 35 -1.36 -0.37 -5.20
CA THR A 35 -2.32 -1.32 -5.77
C THR A 35 -2.94 -2.13 -4.64
N TYR A 36 -4.27 -2.31 -4.70
CA TYR A 36 -5.00 -3.17 -3.77
C TYR A 36 -5.44 -4.43 -4.50
N SER A 37 -5.29 -5.58 -3.86
CA SER A 37 -5.73 -6.86 -4.38
C SER A 37 -6.62 -7.55 -3.37
N PHE A 38 -7.83 -7.87 -3.81
CA PHE A 38 -8.86 -8.55 -3.03
C PHE A 38 -9.00 -9.96 -3.57
N THR A 39 -8.76 -10.95 -2.71
CA THR A 39 -8.81 -12.36 -3.08
C THR A 39 -9.90 -13.03 -2.25
N PRO A 40 -11.08 -13.30 -2.82
CA PRO A 40 -12.11 -14.11 -2.17
C PRO A 40 -11.59 -15.52 -1.91
N THR A 41 -11.90 -16.04 -0.73
CA THR A 41 -11.57 -17.39 -0.27
C THR A 41 -12.81 -18.03 0.35
N GLY A 42 -12.79 -19.33 0.60
CA GLY A 42 -13.92 -20.03 1.23
C GLY A 42 -14.29 -19.54 2.64
N ILE A 43 -13.41 -18.78 3.29
CA ILE A 43 -13.57 -18.31 4.67
C ILE A 43 -13.64 -16.77 4.78
N GLY A 44 -13.59 -16.04 3.66
CA GLY A 44 -13.58 -14.58 3.66
C GLY A 44 -12.78 -13.97 2.52
N VAL A 45 -12.46 -12.68 2.61
CA VAL A 45 -11.67 -11.96 1.59
C VAL A 45 -10.30 -11.60 2.14
N ALA A 46 -9.24 -12.13 1.52
CA ALA A 46 -7.88 -11.70 1.81
C ALA A 46 -7.60 -10.38 1.07
N VAL A 47 -7.05 -9.40 1.79
CA VAL A 47 -6.68 -8.10 1.25
C VAL A 47 -5.17 -7.95 1.30
N SER A 48 -4.57 -7.64 0.16
CA SER A 48 -3.16 -7.27 0.08
C SER A 48 -2.98 -5.92 -0.58
N VAL A 49 -1.94 -5.22 -0.16
CA VAL A 49 -1.53 -3.93 -0.70
C VAL A 49 -0.12 -4.06 -1.24
N SER A 50 0.13 -3.51 -2.43
CA SER A 50 1.46 -3.40 -3.01
C SER A 50 1.78 -1.96 -3.39
N CYS A 51 3.04 -1.59 -3.25
CA CYS A 51 3.56 -0.32 -3.72
C CYS A 51 4.34 -0.51 -5.03
N ALA A 52 4.42 0.54 -5.84
CA ALA A 52 5.25 0.60 -7.05
C ALA A 52 6.75 0.30 -6.78
N CYS A 53 7.23 0.45 -5.53
CA CYS A 53 8.58 -0.01 -5.15
C CYS A 53 8.75 -1.52 -5.05
N GLY A 54 7.70 -2.30 -5.32
CA GLY A 54 7.72 -3.76 -5.26
C GLY A 54 7.40 -4.33 -3.87
N VAL A 55 7.31 -3.49 -2.83
CA VAL A 55 6.89 -3.94 -1.50
C VAL A 55 5.42 -4.36 -1.51
N LYS A 56 5.15 -5.56 -1.01
CA LYS A 56 3.79 -6.13 -0.86
C LYS A 56 3.54 -6.53 0.58
N LYS A 57 2.36 -6.21 1.11
CA LYS A 57 1.93 -6.55 2.46
C LYS A 57 0.52 -7.13 2.45
N ASN A 58 0.33 -8.24 3.16
CA ASN A 58 -1.01 -8.73 3.50
C ASN A 58 -1.52 -7.87 4.67
N ILE A 59 -2.70 -7.26 4.48
CA ILE A 59 -3.36 -6.36 5.45
C ILE A 59 -4.74 -6.89 5.84
N THR A 60 -5.00 -8.17 5.59
CA THR A 60 -6.25 -8.83 5.98
C THR A 60 -6.40 -8.76 7.50
N ASP A 61 -7.55 -8.27 7.93
CA ASP A 61 -7.90 -8.17 9.34
C ASP A 61 -8.55 -9.50 9.79
N TYR A 62 -7.70 -10.47 10.12
CA TYR A 62 -8.14 -11.79 10.58
C TYR A 62 -8.71 -11.79 12.00
N GLU A 63 -8.65 -10.67 12.73
CA GLU A 63 -9.12 -10.57 14.12
C GLU A 63 -10.51 -9.95 14.22
N SER A 64 -11.03 -9.39 13.13
CA SER A 64 -12.35 -8.73 13.07
C SER A 64 -13.47 -9.61 12.50
N TRP A 65 -13.35 -10.94 12.62
CA TRP A 65 -14.33 -11.91 12.13
C TRP A 65 -15.29 -12.39 13.22
#